data_AF-A0A0R1YN09-F1
#
_entry.id   AF-A0A0R1YN09-F1
#
_cell.length_a   1.000
_cell.length_b   1.000
_cell.length_c   1.000
_cell.angle_alpha   90.00
_cell.angle_beta   90.00
_cell.angle_gamma   90.00
#
_symmetry.space_group_name_H-M   'P 1'
#
loop_
_entity.id
_entity.type
_entity.pdbx_description
1 polymer ?
#
loop_
_entity_poly.entity_id
_entity_poly.type
_entity_poly.pdbx_seq_one_letter_code
_entity_poly.pdbx_strand_id
1 'polypeptide(L)'
;MALQNSWFFSQTSFNDAKFKSVTNNQFRLVSQHPYASKKNPQDIGVALTLQVVKDTADYGVDKKTGMKRDNNVLNTFDVTILNGVQRLDAQKGDVIRLGDMIVEKTFIIGFNLILRYKDVQVIKRDK
;
A
#
# COMPACT_ATOMS: atom_id res chain seq x y z
N MET A 1 13.47 -14.87 -30.76
CA MET A 1 12.96 -16.03 -30.01
C MET A 1 12.68 -15.60 -28.58
N ALA A 2 11.45 -15.79 -28.10
CA ALA A 2 11.10 -15.52 -26.70
C ALA A 2 11.25 -16.81 -25.87
N LEU A 3 11.65 -16.68 -24.60
CA LEU A 3 11.68 -17.81 -23.66
C LEU A 3 10.27 -18.40 -23.50
N GLN A 4 10.11 -19.72 -23.75
CA GLN A 4 8.83 -20.44 -23.70
C GLN A 4 8.11 -20.31 -22.34
N ASN A 5 8.88 -20.27 -21.25
CA ASN A 5 8.36 -20.15 -19.88
C ASN A 5 8.80 -18.84 -19.21
N SER A 6 8.81 -17.74 -19.96
CA SER A 6 9.21 -16.41 -19.44
C SER A 6 8.44 -15.98 -18.19
N TRP A 7 7.19 -16.45 -18.01
CA TRP A 7 6.38 -16.24 -16.80
C TRP A 7 7.01 -16.82 -15.52
N PHE A 8 7.83 -17.86 -15.63
CA PHE A 8 8.56 -18.45 -14.49
C PHE A 8 9.70 -17.55 -14.03
N PHE A 9 10.26 -16.77 -14.95
CA PHE A 9 11.40 -15.88 -14.72
C PHE A 9 10.98 -14.41 -14.55
N SER A 10 9.67 -14.11 -14.66
CA SER A 10 9.14 -12.76 -14.48
C SER A 10 8.55 -12.59 -13.09
N GLN A 11 8.76 -11.40 -12.51
CA GLN A 11 8.23 -11.06 -11.19
C GLN A 11 7.27 -9.88 -11.33
N THR A 12 6.04 -10.06 -10.85
CA THR A 12 5.07 -8.96 -10.71
C THR A 12 5.43 -8.16 -9.46
N SER A 13 5.73 -6.87 -9.63
CA SER A 13 6.12 -5.97 -8.54
C SER A 13 5.21 -4.75 -8.45
N PHE A 14 5.10 -4.21 -7.23
CA PHE A 14 4.35 -2.98 -6.98
C PHE A 14 5.28 -1.78 -7.17
N ASN A 15 4.86 -0.80 -7.98
CA ASN A 15 5.64 0.41 -8.19
C ASN A 15 5.36 1.44 -7.08
N ASP A 16 5.97 1.20 -5.91
CA ASP A 16 5.82 2.04 -4.72
C ASP A 16 6.26 3.49 -4.95
N ALA A 17 7.36 3.71 -5.68
CA ALA A 17 7.85 5.05 -5.97
C ALA A 17 6.81 5.88 -6.75
N LYS A 18 6.22 5.28 -7.80
CA LYS A 18 5.16 5.93 -8.58
C LYS A 18 3.89 6.12 -7.74
N PHE A 19 3.52 5.13 -6.93
CA PHE A 19 2.34 5.22 -6.07
C PHE A 19 2.47 6.38 -5.07
N LYS A 20 3.61 6.49 -4.39
CA LYS A 20 3.91 7.60 -3.48
C LYS A 20 3.99 8.95 -4.19
N SER A 21 4.55 9.01 -5.40
CA SER A 21 4.65 10.28 -6.13
C SER A 21 3.28 10.83 -6.52
N VAL A 22 2.35 9.98 -6.99
CA VAL A 22 1.01 10.44 -7.43
C VAL A 22 0.06 10.71 -6.27
N THR A 23 0.28 10.05 -5.13
CA THR A 23 -0.53 10.24 -3.90
C THR A 23 0.07 11.25 -2.92
N ASN A 24 1.20 11.87 -3.27
CA ASN A 24 2.05 12.64 -2.37
C ASN A 24 2.49 11.88 -1.10
N ASN A 25 2.36 10.54 -1.09
CA ASN A 25 2.56 9.66 0.05
C ASN A 25 1.70 10.05 1.27
N GLN A 26 0.50 10.61 1.07
CA GLN A 26 -0.35 11.04 2.18
C GLN A 26 -1.64 10.23 2.21
N PHE A 27 -1.82 9.51 3.31
CA PHE A 27 -2.94 8.61 3.47
C PHE A 27 -3.62 8.85 4.82
N ARG A 28 -4.94 8.75 4.86
CA ARG A 28 -5.70 8.86 6.10
C ARG A 28 -5.82 7.48 6.74
N LEU A 29 -5.48 7.39 8.02
CA LEU A 29 -5.63 6.17 8.79
C LEU A 29 -7.12 5.91 9.07
N VAL A 30 -7.62 4.75 8.64
CA VAL A 30 -9.01 4.33 8.84
C VAL A 30 -9.12 3.38 10.03
N SER A 31 -8.20 2.42 10.13
CA SER A 31 -8.13 1.47 11.25
C SER A 31 -6.71 0.91 11.39
N GLN A 32 -6.41 0.39 12.57
CA GLN A 32 -5.17 -0.35 12.85
C GLN A 32 -5.47 -1.60 13.68
N HIS A 33 -4.75 -2.69 13.40
CA HIS A 33 -4.86 -3.95 14.13
C HIS A 33 -3.46 -4.59 14.32
N PRO A 34 -3.18 -5.22 15.47
CA PRO A 34 -1.94 -5.97 15.65
C PRO A 34 -1.76 -7.03 14.57
N TYR A 35 -0.55 -7.14 14.04
CA TYR A 35 -0.18 -8.15 13.07
C TYR A 35 0.96 -9.01 13.59
N ALA A 36 0.79 -10.32 13.48
CA ALA A 36 1.86 -11.30 13.68
C ALA A 36 1.75 -12.36 12.59
N SER A 37 2.84 -12.60 11.86
CA SER A 37 2.87 -13.61 10.82
C SER A 37 2.84 -15.02 11.42
N LYS A 38 1.97 -15.88 10.87
CA LYS A 38 1.92 -17.31 11.24
C LYS A 38 3.13 -18.11 10.72
N LYS A 39 3.76 -17.64 9.63
CA LYS A 39 4.87 -18.35 8.97
C LYS A 39 6.23 -17.91 9.50
N ASN A 40 6.37 -16.62 9.82
CA ASN A 40 7.60 -16.03 10.33
C ASN A 40 7.30 -15.32 11.67
N PRO A 41 7.53 -15.96 12.83
CA PRO A 41 7.21 -15.35 14.12
C PRO A 41 7.92 -14.01 14.40
N GLN A 42 9.01 -13.72 13.69
CA GLN A 42 9.74 -12.45 13.77
C GLN A 42 9.04 -11.30 13.05
N ASP A 43 8.10 -11.59 12.15
CA ASP A 43 7.35 -10.59 11.41
C ASP A 43 6.15 -10.12 12.26
N ILE A 44 6.48 -9.29 13.25
CA ILE A 44 5.53 -8.61 14.14
C ILE A 44 5.39 -7.16 13.69
N GLY A 45 4.17 -6.64 13.77
CA GLY A 45 3.87 -5.31 13.29
C GLY A 45 2.41 -4.90 13.50
N VAL A 46 1.97 -3.97 12.66
CA VAL A 46 0.61 -3.44 12.68
C VAL A 46 0.04 -3.43 11.27
N ALA A 47 -1.12 -4.04 11.09
CA ALA A 47 -1.91 -3.92 9.86
C ALA A 47 -2.70 -2.61 9.91
N LEU A 48 -2.63 -1.82 8.85
CA LEU A 48 -3.32 -0.55 8.72
C LEU A 48 -4.23 -0.57 7.50
N THR A 49 -5.45 -0.10 7.67
CA THR A 49 -6.33 0.25 6.55
C THR A 49 -6.22 1.75 6.34
N LEU A 50 -5.84 2.14 5.13
CA LEU A 50 -5.54 3.51 4.75
C LEU A 50 -6.44 3.98 3.62
N GLN A 51 -6.81 5.25 3.65
CA GLN A 51 -7.57 5.89 2.59
C GLN A 51 -6.68 6.85 1.80
N VAL A 52 -6.78 6.81 0.48
CA VAL A 52 -6.11 7.75 -0.41
C VAL A 52 -6.79 9.13 -0.31
N VAL A 53 -6.02 10.13 0.10
CA VAL A 53 -6.51 11.51 0.27
C VAL A 53 -6.28 12.35 -0.98
N LYS A 54 -5.24 12.02 -1.76
CA LYS A 54 -4.88 12.70 -2.97
C LYS A 54 -4.40 11.69 -4.00
N ASP A 55 -4.78 11.90 -5.25
CA ASP A 55 -4.28 11.15 -6.39
C ASP A 55 -4.26 12.07 -7.61
N THR A 56 -3.07 12.36 -8.13
CA THR A 56 -2.87 13.23 -9.29
C THR A 56 -2.63 12.45 -10.58
N ALA A 57 -2.74 11.12 -10.57
CA ALA A 57 -2.53 10.32 -11.76
C ALA A 57 -3.70 10.48 -12.76
N ASP A 58 -3.36 10.50 -14.04
CA ASP A 58 -4.34 10.34 -15.11
C ASP A 58 -4.36 8.87 -15.56
N TYR A 59 -5.44 8.17 -15.22
CA TYR A 59 -5.67 6.77 -15.60
C TYR A 59 -6.24 6.61 -17.02
N GLY A 60 -6.43 7.73 -17.72
CA GLY A 60 -6.93 7.78 -19.08
C GLY A 60 -8.41 7.44 -19.19
N VAL A 61 -8.82 7.04 -20.39
CA VAL A 61 -10.21 6.75 -20.75
C VAL A 61 -10.40 5.24 -20.88
N ASP A 62 -11.51 4.72 -20.36
CA ASP A 62 -11.90 3.34 -20.58
C ASP A 62 -12.35 3.15 -22.03
N LYS A 63 -11.69 2.24 -22.74
CA LYS A 63 -11.94 2.00 -24.17
C LYS A 63 -13.31 1.40 -24.47
N LYS A 64 -13.97 0.77 -23.49
CA LYS A 64 -15.30 0.16 -23.65
C LYS A 64 -16.42 1.14 -23.39
N THR A 65 -16.29 1.99 -22.37
CA THR A 65 -17.35 2.93 -21.97
C THR A 65 -17.15 4.34 -22.54
N GLY A 66 -15.94 4.68 -22.97
CA GLY A 66 -15.59 6.04 -23.41
C GLY A 66 -15.48 7.05 -22.25
N MET A 67 -15.64 6.61 -21.00
CA MET A 67 -15.60 7.47 -19.82
C MET A 67 -14.17 7.59 -19.27
N LYS A 68 -13.87 8.75 -18.66
CA LYS A 68 -12.62 8.92 -17.91
C LYS A 68 -12.61 7.94 -16.74
N ARG A 69 -11.47 7.28 -16.51
CA ARG A 69 -11.31 6.40 -15.35
C ARG A 69 -11.24 7.22 -14.06
N ASP A 70 -11.91 6.71 -13.04
CA ASP A 70 -11.84 7.28 -11.70
C ASP A 70 -10.41 7.21 -11.16
N ASN A 71 -10.05 8.19 -10.34
CA ASN A 71 -8.81 8.14 -9.56
C ASN A 71 -9.03 7.33 -8.28
N ASN A 72 -7.98 7.17 -7.47
CA ASN A 72 -8.08 6.38 -6.25
C ASN A 72 -8.51 7.19 -5.02
N VAL A 73 -8.88 8.47 -5.16
CA VAL A 73 -9.27 9.29 -3.99
C VAL A 73 -10.49 8.65 -3.32
N LEU A 74 -10.49 8.62 -1.98
CA LEU A 74 -11.46 7.92 -1.12
C LEU A 74 -11.36 6.40 -1.10
N ASN A 75 -10.65 5.77 -2.02
CA ASN A 75 -10.43 4.32 -1.98
C ASN A 75 -9.55 3.94 -0.78
N THR A 76 -9.85 2.78 -0.21
CA THR A 76 -9.09 2.21 0.89
C THR A 76 -8.20 1.06 0.44
N PHE A 77 -7.05 0.91 1.07
CA PHE A 77 -6.13 -0.19 0.85
C PHE A 77 -5.48 -0.60 2.16
N ASP A 78 -5.07 -1.86 2.24
CA ASP A 78 -4.44 -2.42 3.42
C ASP A 78 -2.92 -2.50 3.25
N VAL A 79 -2.20 -2.11 4.30
CA VAL A 79 -0.76 -2.27 4.41
C VAL A 79 -0.42 -2.92 5.73
N THR A 80 0.80 -3.40 5.87
CA THR A 80 1.32 -3.81 7.18
C THR A 80 2.69 -3.24 7.40
N ILE A 81 2.86 -2.62 8.57
CA ILE A 81 4.11 -2.05 9.03
C ILE A 81 4.81 -3.10 9.87
N LEU A 82 5.99 -3.55 9.45
CA LEU A 82 6.78 -4.57 10.14
C LEU A 82 7.91 -3.91 10.93
N ASN A 83 7.56 -3.29 12.05
CA ASN A 83 8.47 -2.55 12.94
C ASN A 83 8.59 -3.17 14.34
N GLY A 84 8.07 -4.38 14.56
CA GLY A 84 8.17 -5.09 15.83
C GLY A 84 7.22 -4.59 16.93
N VAL A 85 6.38 -3.58 16.67
CA VAL A 85 5.36 -3.11 17.61
C VAL A 85 3.97 -3.57 17.18
N GLN A 86 3.09 -3.81 18.16
CA GLN A 86 1.72 -4.28 17.93
C GLN A 86 0.69 -3.15 17.82
N ARG A 87 1.09 -1.92 18.13
CA ARG A 87 0.24 -0.73 18.03
C ARG A 87 1.09 0.50 17.73
N LEU A 88 0.60 1.35 16.84
CA LEU A 88 1.22 2.64 16.55
C LEU A 88 0.56 3.75 17.37
N ASP A 89 1.33 4.78 17.72
CA ASP A 89 0.81 6.04 18.25
C ASP A 89 0.18 6.89 17.13
N ALA A 90 -0.88 6.36 16.53
CA ALA A 90 -1.67 6.99 15.48
C ALA A 90 -3.16 6.74 15.75
N GLN A 91 -4.00 7.71 15.43
CA GLN A 91 -5.46 7.64 15.64
C GLN A 91 -6.19 7.63 14.31
N LYS A 92 -7.41 7.07 14.32
CA LYS A 92 -8.29 7.11 13.15
C LYS A 92 -8.52 8.57 12.74
N GLY A 93 -8.36 8.86 11.45
CA GLY A 93 -8.42 10.22 10.90
C GLY A 93 -7.05 10.83 10.64
N ASP A 94 -6.00 10.39 11.36
CA ASP A 94 -4.65 10.90 11.19
C ASP A 94 -4.15 10.73 9.76
N VAL A 95 -3.45 11.73 9.26
CA VAL A 95 -2.75 11.63 7.98
C VAL A 95 -1.35 11.11 8.26
N ILE A 96 -0.99 10.05 7.53
CA ILE A 96 0.27 9.34 7.66
C ILE A 96 1.03 9.27 6.35
N ARG A 97 2.34 9.02 6.45
CA ARG A 97 3.28 8.74 5.36
C ARG A 97 3.86 7.34 5.52
N LEU A 98 3.89 6.58 4.45
CA LEU A 98 4.55 5.28 4.42
C LEU A 98 6.05 5.48 4.20
N GLY A 99 6.87 4.84 5.03
CA GLY A 99 8.32 4.83 4.82
C GLY A 99 8.73 3.74 3.83
N ASP A 100 9.86 3.08 4.03
CA ASP A 100 10.43 2.19 3.00
C ASP A 100 9.60 0.91 2.80
N MET A 101 9.32 0.57 1.54
CA MET A 101 8.67 -0.70 1.21
C MET A 101 9.65 -1.86 1.36
N ILE A 102 9.20 -2.94 2.00
CA ILE A 102 9.94 -4.19 2.10
C ILE A 102 9.60 -5.02 0.87
N VAL A 103 10.37 -4.84 -0.21
CA VAL A 103 10.13 -5.47 -1.52
C VAL A 103 10.03 -6.99 -1.41
N GLU A 104 10.94 -7.61 -0.65
CA GLU A 104 11.01 -9.07 -0.47
C GLU A 104 9.78 -9.68 0.24
N LYS A 105 9.03 -8.86 1.00
CA LYS A 105 7.84 -9.28 1.74
C LYS A 105 6.56 -8.71 1.14
N THR A 106 6.66 -8.02 0.01
CA THR A 106 5.53 -7.45 -0.72
C THR A 106 5.16 -8.37 -1.86
N PHE A 107 3.87 -8.72 -1.96
CA PHE A 107 3.39 -9.69 -2.94
C PHE A 107 2.17 -9.16 -3.68
N ILE A 108 2.10 -9.47 -4.98
CA ILE A 108 0.92 -9.26 -5.81
C ILE A 108 0.42 -10.65 -6.22
N ILE A 109 -0.76 -11.03 -5.71
CA ILE A 109 -1.35 -12.34 -5.98
C ILE A 109 -2.72 -12.10 -6.61
N GLY A 110 -2.79 -12.27 -7.94
CA GLY A 110 -3.98 -11.88 -8.71
C GLY A 110 -4.23 -10.38 -8.59
N PHE A 111 -5.39 -10.00 -8.03
CA PHE A 111 -5.76 -8.61 -7.76
C PHE A 111 -5.49 -8.18 -6.30
N ASN A 112 -4.97 -9.08 -5.46
CA ASN A 112 -4.70 -8.78 -4.06
C ASN A 112 -3.28 -8.23 -3.89
N LEU A 113 -3.19 -7.08 -3.24
CA LEU A 113 -1.94 -6.41 -2.89
C LEU A 113 -1.60 -6.70 -1.43
N ILE A 114 -0.49 -7.38 -1.19
CA ILE A 114 0.06 -7.59 0.15
C ILE A 114 1.24 -6.65 0.28
N LEU A 115 1.00 -5.43 0.76
CA LEU A 115 2.01 -4.38 0.86
C LEU A 115 2.63 -4.36 2.27
N ARG A 116 3.97 -4.39 2.33
CA ARG A 116 4.73 -4.38 3.58
C ARG A 116 5.70 -3.21 3.61
N TYR A 117 5.70 -2.47 4.72
CA TYR A 117 6.57 -1.32 4.93
C TYR A 117 7.36 -1.46 6.23
N LYS A 118 8.53 -0.84 6.30
CA LYS A 118 9.38 -0.86 7.49
C LYS A 118 8.80 0.00 8.61
N ASP A 119 8.27 1.16 8.25
CA ASP A 119 7.84 2.19 9.18
C ASP A 119 6.78 3.10 8.57
N VAL A 120 6.29 4.00 9.43
CA VAL A 120 5.24 4.95 9.10
C VAL A 120 5.40 6.20 9.96
N GLN A 121 5.09 7.36 9.40
CA GLN A 121 5.15 8.64 10.09
C GLN A 121 3.78 9.32 10.11
N VAL A 122 3.34 9.76 11.29
CA VAL A 122 2.15 10.63 11.40
C VAL A 122 2.55 12.06 11.04
N ILE A 123 1.90 12.65 10.03
CA ILE A 123 2.20 14.01 9.54
C ILE A 123 1.17 15.05 9.97
N LYS A 124 -0.07 14.63 10.23
CA LYS A 124 -1.11 15.50 10.78
C LYS A 124 -2.05 14.66 11.63
N ARG A 125 -2.23 15.06 12.89
CA ARG A 125 -3.21 14.46 13.78
C ARG A 125 -4.56 15.14 13.56
N ASP A 126 -5.61 14.36 13.35
CA ASP A 126 -6.97 14.93 13.32
C ASP A 126 -7.33 15.29 14.76
N LYS A 127 -7.72 16.55 15.01
CA LYS A 127 -7.98 17.07 16.35
C LYS A 127 -9.43 16.84 16.74
#